data_AF-A0A7K0GP60-F1
#
_entry.id   AF-A0A7K0GP60-F1
#
_cell.length_a   1.000
_cell.length_b   1.000
_cell.length_c   1.000
_cell.angle_alpha   90.00
_cell.angle_beta   90.00
_cell.angle_gamma   90.00
#
_symmetry.space_group_name_H-M   'P 1'
#
loop_
_entity.id
_entity.type
_entity.pdbx_description
1 polymer ?
#
loop_
_entity_poly.entity_id
_entity_poly.type
_entity_poly.pdbx_seq_one_letter_code
_entity_poly.pdbx_strand_id
1 'polypeptide(L)' 'MINPLWLNTFKTLVEVGHFTQTAEKLYMTQPGVSQHIKKLEQA' A
#
# COMPACT_ATOMS: atom_id res chain seq x y z
N MET A 1 15.04 1.79 9.06
CA MET A 1 14.75 2.89 8.11
C MET A 1 13.50 2.52 7.33
N ILE A 2 12.47 3.37 7.31
CA ILE A 2 11.18 3.07 6.71
C ILE A 2 11.27 3.20 5.18
N ASN A 3 10.64 2.27 4.44
CA ASN A 3 10.64 2.27 2.97
C ASN A 3 9.64 3.31 2.42
N PRO A 4 10.08 4.31 1.65
CA PRO A 4 9.18 5.34 1.08
C PRO A 4 8.11 4.78 0.14
N LEU A 5 8.38 3.66 -0.55
CA LEU A 5 7.40 3.02 -1.41
C LEU A 5 6.19 2.52 -0.60
N TRP A 6 6.43 1.93 0.58
CA TRP A 6 5.35 1.45 1.42
C TRP A 6 4.54 2.62 1.99
N LEU A 7 5.20 3.72 2.35
CA LEU A 7 4.50 4.94 2.80
C LEU A 7 3.61 5.53 1.71
N ASN A 8 4.08 5.54 0.45
CA ASN A 8 3.25 5.96 -0.67
C ASN A 8 2.04 5.04 -0.84
N THR A 9 2.23 3.72 -0.74
CA THR A 9 1.11 2.76 -0.77
C THR A 9 0.11 3.00 0.35
N PHE A 10 0.56 3.22 1.58
CA PHE A 10 -0.31 3.52 2.72
C PHE A 10 -1.07 4.83 2.52
N LYS A 11 -0.39 5.91 2.11
CA LYS A 11 -1.02 7.19 1.80
C LYS A 11 -2.14 7.02 0.77
N THR A 12 -1.86 6.38 -0.35
CA THR A 12 -2.87 6.14 -1.40
C THR A 12 -4.00 5.23 -0.91
N LEU A 13 -3.71 4.22 -0.09
CA LEU A 13 -4.73 3.37 0.50
C LEU A 13 -5.69 4.15 1.40
N VAL A 14 -5.18 5.09 2.22
CA VAL A 14 -6.01 5.95 3.07
C VAL A 14 -6.88 6.90 2.24
N GLU A 15 -6.35 7.44 1.14
CA GLU A 15 -7.11 8.30 0.21
C GLU A 15 -8.22 7.55 -0.54
N VAL A 16 -7.99 6.29 -0.91
CA VAL A 16 -8.94 5.48 -1.70
C VAL A 16 -9.90 4.69 -0.83
N GLY A 17 -9.46 4.18 0.32
CA GLY A 17 -10.25 3.37 1.25
C GLY A 17 -10.52 1.92 0.78
N HIS A 18 -9.94 1.49 -0.35
CA HIS A 18 -10.20 0.16 -0.92
C HIS A 18 -8.92 -0.47 -1.49
N PHE A 19 -8.56 -1.67 -1.03
CA PHE A 19 -7.30 -2.34 -1.40
C PHE A 19 -7.19 -2.64 -2.90
N THR A 20 -8.24 -3.19 -3.53
CA THR A 20 -8.22 -3.50 -4.97
C THR A 20 -8.07 -2.23 -5.83
N GLN A 21 -8.89 -1.20 -5.58
CA GLN A 21 -8.79 0.08 -6.31
C GLN A 21 -7.45 0.78 -6.07
N THR A 22 -6.88 0.66 -4.87
CA THR A 22 -5.53 1.18 -4.59
C THR A 22 -4.48 0.48 -5.45
N ALA A 23 -4.59 -0.84 -5.62
CA ALA A 23 -3.69 -1.62 -6.45
C ALA A 23 -3.77 -1.21 -7.93
N GLU A 24 -4.99 -1.01 -8.44
CA GLU A 24 -5.22 -0.48 -9.79
C GLU A 24 -4.58 0.90 -9.97
N LYS A 25 -4.78 1.81 -9.01
CA LYS A 25 -4.25 3.18 -9.03
C LYS A 25 -2.72 3.24 -8.95
N LEU A 26 -2.10 2.24 -8.32
CA LEU A 26 -0.65 2.11 -8.17
C LEU A 26 -0.02 1.15 -9.20
N TYR A 27 -0.79 0.67 -10.17
CA TYR A 27 -0.33 -0.29 -11.20
C TYR A 27 0.35 -1.53 -10.60
N MET A 28 -0.22 -2.05 -9.51
CA MET A 28 0.27 -3.23 -8.81
C MET A 28 -0.87 -4.19 -8.47
N THR A 29 -0.56 -5.31 -7.83
CA THR A 29 -1.57 -6.29 -7.41
C THR A 29 -2.08 -6.00 -6.00
N GLN A 30 -3.33 -6.37 -5.73
CA GLN A 30 -3.93 -6.20 -4.39
C GLN A 30 -3.12 -6.92 -3.29
N PRO A 31 -2.62 -8.16 -3.48
CA PRO A 31 -1.72 -8.78 -2.51
C PRO A 31 -0.43 -7.99 -2.27
N GLY A 32 0.11 -7.31 -3.29
CA GLY A 32 1.26 -6.43 -3.14
C GLY A 32 0.96 -5.24 -2.23
N VAL A 33 -0.22 -4.62 -2.36
CA VAL A 33 -0.69 -3.56 -1.45
C VAL A 33 -0.76 -4.10 -0.02
N SER A 34 -1.42 -5.24 0.20
CA SER A 34 -1.49 -5.87 1.52
C SER A 34 -0.12 -6.17 2.11
N GLN A 35 0.84 -6.61 1.28
CA GLN A 35 2.21 -6.88 1.72
C GLN A 35 2.93 -5.60 2.16
N HIS A 36 2.76 -4.48 1.43
CA HIS A 36 3.36 -3.20 1.82
C HIS A 36 2.82 -2.72 3.17
N ILE A 37 1.50 -2.82 3.41
CA ILE A 37 0.89 -2.47 4.68
C ILE A 37 1.41 -3.35 5.82
N LYS A 38 1.41 -4.67 5.62
CA LYS A 38 1.92 -5.60 6.63
C LYS A 38 3.37 -5.32 7.02
N LYS A 39 4.22 -4.93 6.05
CA LYS A 39 5.61 -4.57 6.32
C LYS A 39 5.74 -3.26 7.10
N LEU A 40 4.82 -2.31 6.92
CA LEU A 40 4.78 -1.08 7.72
C LEU A 40 4.30 -1.36 9.16
N GLU A 41 3.32 -2.24 9.34
CA GLU A 41 2.80 -2.61 10.66
C GLU A 41 3.83 -3.36 11.53
N GLN A 42 4.82 -4.00 10.89
CA GLN A 42 5.89 -4.77 11.54
C GLN A 42 7.19 -3.97 11.75
N ALA A 43 7.26 -2.75 11.23
CA ALA A 43 8.48 -1.93 11.22
C ALA A 43 8.66 -1.08 12.49
#